data_AF-K0ZYW6-F1
#
_entry.id   AF-K0ZYW6-F1
#
_cell.length_a   1.000
_cell.length_b   1.000
_cell.length_c   1.000
_cell.angle_alpha   90.00
_cell.angle_beta   90.00
_cell.angle_gamma   90.00
#
_symmetry.space_group_name_H-M   'P 1'
#
loop_
_entity.id
_entity.type
_entity.pdbx_description
1 polymer ?
#
loop_
_entity_poly.entity_id
_entity_poly.type
_entity_poly.pdbx_seq_one_letter_code
_entity_poly.pdbx_strand_id
1 'polypeptide(L)'
;LDLGAPKAFDVIELREDLNLGQRIAAFRVQVELDGVWQEFESGYTVGYKRLLRGSMVEAQKVRVIITEAQALPLLTKISLYKTPTLSKKEAVQQLEFSEKSLVVTKGENVHFTVKRRESSSPLEAKISIQPGTGVHGVAYRDEIQVLAFQVGETEKRLTLPTLYFAGDKNLDFYLNLTVDRQLVDQLQVQVS
;
A
#
# COMPACT_ATOMS: atom_id res chain seq x y z
N LEU A 1 -4.35 27.98 -17.57
CA LEU A 1 -2.95 27.55 -17.39
C LEU A 1 -2.54 26.79 -18.64
N ASP A 2 -1.47 27.23 -19.30
CA ASP A 2 -0.84 26.51 -20.42
C ASP A 2 0.48 25.94 -19.90
N LEU A 3 0.68 24.63 -20.05
CA LEU A 3 1.85 23.90 -19.56
C LEU A 3 3.02 23.92 -20.57
N GLY A 4 2.85 24.56 -21.73
CA GLY A 4 3.84 24.69 -22.80
C GLY A 4 3.97 23.46 -23.70
N ALA A 5 3.68 22.27 -23.18
CA ALA A 5 3.59 21.01 -23.91
C ALA A 5 2.62 20.06 -23.18
N PRO A 6 2.11 19.01 -23.86
CA PRO A 6 1.33 17.97 -23.21
C PRO A 6 2.08 17.34 -22.03
N LYS A 7 1.39 17.19 -20.90
CA LYS A 7 1.90 16.51 -19.70
C LYS A 7 0.88 15.51 -19.20
N ALA A 8 1.36 14.35 -18.75
CA ALA A 8 0.53 13.34 -18.10
C ALA A 8 0.34 13.66 -16.61
N PHE A 9 -0.90 13.69 -16.13
CA PHE A 9 -1.26 13.91 -14.73
C PHE A 9 -2.63 13.31 -14.40
N ASP A 10 -2.86 13.05 -13.11
CA ASP A 10 -4.13 12.54 -12.57
C ASP A 10 -4.53 13.25 -11.27
N VAL A 11 -3.72 14.20 -10.80
CA VAL A 11 -4.00 15.02 -9.61
C VAL A 11 -3.75 16.50 -9.90
N ILE A 12 -4.73 17.34 -9.55
CA ILE A 12 -4.63 18.80 -9.58
C ILE A 12 -4.76 19.36 -8.17
N GLU A 13 -3.83 20.20 -7.75
CA GLU A 13 -3.85 20.93 -6.49
C GLU A 13 -4.28 22.38 -6.70
N LEU A 14 -5.21 22.85 -5.87
CA LEU A 14 -5.62 24.24 -5.76
C LEU A 14 -5.35 24.73 -4.33
N ARG A 15 -4.94 25.99 -4.18
CA ARG A 15 -4.79 26.64 -2.86
C ARG A 15 -5.30 28.07 -2.87
N GLU A 16 -5.92 28.48 -1.77
CA GLU A 16 -6.20 29.87 -1.41
C GLU A 16 -5.19 30.36 -0.34
N ASP A 17 -5.08 31.68 -0.15
CA ASP A 17 -4.38 32.26 0.99
C ASP A 17 -5.32 32.35 2.20
N LEU A 18 -5.15 31.47 3.19
CA LEU A 18 -5.99 31.51 4.39
C LEU A 18 -5.83 32.79 5.21
N ASN A 19 -4.72 33.54 5.08
CA ASN A 19 -4.58 34.83 5.77
C ASN A 19 -5.56 35.88 5.21
N LEU A 20 -6.03 35.70 3.97
CA LEU A 20 -7.00 36.56 3.29
C LEU A 20 -8.42 35.98 3.30
N GLY A 21 -8.61 34.88 4.04
CA GLY A 21 -9.85 34.12 4.17
C GLY A 21 -10.06 33.10 3.05
N GLN A 22 -10.88 32.09 3.33
CA GLN A 22 -11.40 31.16 2.32
C GLN A 22 -12.58 31.81 1.60
N ARG A 23 -12.56 31.88 0.27
CA ARG A 23 -13.55 32.64 -0.52
C ARG A 23 -14.27 31.81 -1.55
N ILE A 24 -13.61 30.83 -2.16
CA ILE A 24 -14.22 29.97 -3.19
C ILE A 24 -15.26 29.06 -2.54
N ALA A 25 -16.48 29.07 -3.10
CA ALA A 25 -17.62 28.29 -2.64
C ALA A 25 -18.05 27.21 -3.66
N ALA A 26 -17.76 27.40 -4.96
CA ALA A 26 -17.88 26.37 -5.99
C ALA A 26 -16.93 26.60 -7.16
N PHE A 27 -16.43 25.51 -7.74
CA PHE A 27 -15.56 25.53 -8.91
C PHE A 27 -15.66 24.24 -9.73
N ARG A 28 -15.17 24.31 -10.96
CA ARG A 28 -14.88 23.14 -11.81
C ARG A 28 -13.54 23.30 -12.50
N VAL A 29 -12.90 22.17 -12.78
CA VAL A 29 -11.62 22.08 -13.48
C VAL A 29 -11.81 21.31 -14.76
N GLN A 30 -11.26 21.85 -15.83
CA GLN A 30 -11.35 21.27 -17.17
C GLN A 30 -9.98 21.19 -17.81
N VAL A 31 -9.80 20.18 -18.64
CA VAL A 31 -8.59 19.94 -19.43
C VAL A 31 -8.95 20.00 -20.91
N GLU A 32 -8.05 20.51 -21.73
CA GLU A 32 -8.22 20.50 -23.19
C GLU A 32 -7.64 19.20 -23.75
N LEU A 33 -8.50 18.41 -24.38
CA LEU A 33 -8.16 17.16 -25.06
C LEU A 33 -8.70 17.25 -26.49
N ASP A 34 -7.85 17.05 -27.49
CA ASP A 34 -8.20 17.14 -28.91
C ASP A 34 -8.91 18.45 -29.30
N GLY A 35 -8.50 19.56 -28.68
CA GLY A 35 -9.10 20.89 -28.90
C GLY A 35 -10.46 21.09 -28.24
N VAL A 36 -10.95 20.12 -27.46
CA VAL A 36 -12.22 20.18 -26.74
C VAL A 36 -11.97 20.24 -25.23
N TRP A 37 -12.65 21.18 -24.57
CA TRP A 37 -12.61 21.27 -23.11
C TRP A 37 -13.49 20.19 -22.48
N GLN A 38 -12.87 19.28 -21.74
CA GLN A 38 -13.55 18.21 -21.01
C GLN A 38 -13.44 18.43 -19.50
N GLU A 39 -14.45 17.99 -18.76
CA GLU A 39 -14.45 18.08 -17.30
C GLU A 39 -13.43 17.11 -16.70
N PHE A 40 -12.57 17.63 -15.83
CA PHE A 40 -11.62 16.84 -15.07
C PHE A 40 -12.19 16.51 -13.69
N GLU A 41 -12.60 17.53 -12.93
CA GLU A 41 -13.22 17.40 -11.61
C GLU A 41 -13.98 18.67 -11.21
N SER A 42 -14.87 18.59 -10.23
CA SER A 42 -15.56 19.76 -9.65
C SER A 42 -15.56 19.72 -8.12
N GLY A 43 -15.92 20.83 -7.49
CA GLY A 43 -15.97 20.91 -6.04
C GLY A 43 -16.51 22.23 -5.51
N TYR A 44 -16.59 22.32 -4.18
CA TYR A 44 -17.08 23.49 -3.47
C TYR A 44 -15.94 24.37 -2.99
N THR A 45 -15.38 24.05 -1.83
CA THR A 45 -14.35 24.86 -1.17
C THR A 45 -12.93 24.43 -1.57
N VAL A 46 -12.01 25.39 -1.63
CA VAL A 46 -10.58 25.13 -1.87
C VAL A 46 -9.78 25.21 -0.55
N GLY A 47 -9.81 26.34 0.15
CA GLY A 47 -9.12 26.54 1.42
C GLY A 47 -7.59 26.44 1.29
N TYR A 48 -6.90 25.99 2.35
CA TYR A 48 -5.43 25.88 2.35
C TYR A 48 -4.89 24.98 1.23
N LYS A 49 -5.58 23.87 0.97
CA LYS A 49 -5.19 22.89 -0.04
C LYS A 49 -6.37 21.99 -0.41
N ARG A 50 -6.65 21.94 -1.71
CA ARG A 50 -7.57 20.96 -2.31
C ARG A 50 -6.81 20.13 -3.33
N LEU A 51 -6.89 18.80 -3.21
CA LEU A 51 -6.41 17.86 -4.22
C LEU A 51 -7.61 17.26 -4.94
N LEU A 52 -7.62 17.38 -6.26
CA LEU A 52 -8.61 16.82 -7.16
C LEU A 52 -7.96 15.65 -7.87
N ARG A 53 -8.46 14.44 -7.63
CA ARG A 53 -7.94 13.23 -8.24
C ARG A 53 -8.95 12.72 -9.27
N GLY A 54 -8.52 12.64 -10.52
CA GLY A 54 -9.32 12.15 -11.63
C GLY A 54 -8.64 10.98 -12.35
N SER A 55 -9.16 10.64 -13.52
CA SER A 55 -8.51 9.72 -14.45
C SER A 55 -7.19 10.31 -14.97
N MET A 56 -6.24 9.45 -15.32
CA MET A 56 -4.99 9.85 -15.99
C MET A 56 -5.32 10.50 -17.33
N VAL A 57 -4.81 11.72 -17.55
CA VAL A 57 -4.96 12.46 -18.80
C VAL A 57 -3.60 12.96 -19.27
N GLU A 58 -3.46 13.14 -20.58
CA GLU A 58 -2.32 13.83 -21.19
C GLU A 58 -2.82 15.11 -21.84
N ALA A 59 -2.53 16.26 -21.22
CA ALA A 59 -3.08 17.55 -21.65
C ALA A 59 -2.05 18.67 -21.51
N GLN A 60 -2.16 19.70 -22.36
CA GLN A 60 -1.33 20.90 -22.29
C GLN A 60 -2.04 22.04 -21.55
N LYS A 61 -3.36 22.19 -21.74
CA LYS A 61 -4.11 23.30 -21.16
C LYS A 61 -5.07 22.83 -20.09
N VAL A 62 -5.07 23.56 -18.98
CA VAL A 62 -5.97 23.36 -17.84
C VAL A 62 -6.62 24.69 -17.51
N ARG A 63 -7.92 24.66 -17.23
CA ARG A 63 -8.65 25.83 -16.74
C ARG A 63 -9.41 25.48 -15.46
N VAL A 64 -9.36 26.41 -14.52
CA VAL A 64 -10.17 26.39 -13.31
C VAL A 64 -11.23 27.47 -13.48
N ILE A 65 -12.48 27.09 -13.29
CA ILE A 65 -13.63 27.98 -13.42
C ILE A 65 -14.25 28.08 -12.03
N ILE A 66 -14.13 29.25 -11.40
CA ILE A 66 -14.82 29.55 -10.14
C ILE A 66 -16.27 29.91 -10.49
N THR A 67 -17.22 29.13 -10.00
CA THR A 67 -18.65 29.30 -10.28
C THR A 67 -19.38 30.00 -9.14
N GLU A 68 -18.84 29.94 -7.92
CA GLU A 68 -19.39 30.64 -6.76
C GLU A 68 -18.26 31.05 -5.79
N ALA A 69 -18.35 32.24 -5.21
CA ALA A 69 -17.44 32.73 -4.20
C ALA A 69 -18.11 33.73 -3.25
N GLN A 70 -17.71 33.73 -1.98
CA GLN A 70 -18.22 34.64 -0.95
C GLN A 70 -17.55 36.03 -0.99
N ALA A 71 -16.45 36.15 -1.73
CA ALA A 71 -15.72 37.38 -2.01
C ALA A 71 -14.87 37.19 -3.27
N LEU A 72 -14.07 38.19 -3.66
CA LEU A 72 -13.17 38.08 -4.82
C LEU A 72 -12.26 36.84 -4.69
N PRO A 73 -12.41 35.80 -5.54
CA PRO A 73 -11.70 34.54 -5.37
C PRO A 73 -10.20 34.73 -5.62
N LEU A 74 -9.38 34.11 -4.79
CA LEU A 74 -7.93 34.21 -4.84
C LEU A 74 -7.29 32.83 -4.77
N LEU A 75 -6.83 32.33 -5.91
CA LEU A 75 -5.95 31.17 -5.95
C LEU A 75 -4.49 31.61 -5.87
N THR A 76 -3.75 31.08 -4.89
CA THR A 76 -2.30 31.32 -4.76
C THR A 76 -1.46 30.27 -5.45
N LYS A 77 -2.02 29.08 -5.68
CA LYS A 77 -1.29 27.98 -6.31
C LYS A 77 -2.20 27.05 -7.09
N ILE A 78 -1.72 26.67 -8.27
CA ILE A 78 -2.21 25.55 -9.07
C ILE A 78 -1.02 24.63 -9.34
N SER A 79 -1.14 23.34 -9.08
CA SER A 79 -0.06 22.37 -9.35
C SER A 79 -0.65 21.06 -9.86
N LEU A 80 0.11 20.35 -10.69
CA LEU A 80 -0.33 19.11 -11.32
C LEU A 80 0.67 18.01 -10.98
N TYR A 81 0.16 16.83 -10.66
CA TYR A 81 0.96 15.69 -10.27
C TYR A 81 0.53 14.44 -11.03
N LYS A 82 1.51 13.59 -11.32
CA LYS A 82 1.30 12.22 -11.76
C LYS A 82 1.51 11.32 -10.55
N THR A 83 0.47 10.61 -10.14
CA THR A 83 0.59 9.59 -9.10
C THR A 83 1.57 8.53 -9.60
N PRO A 84 2.61 8.19 -8.82
CA PRO A 84 3.52 7.13 -9.21
C PRO A 84 2.74 5.83 -9.33
N THR A 85 2.99 5.09 -10.42
CA THR A 85 2.57 3.69 -10.50
C THR A 85 3.34 2.93 -9.43
N LEU A 86 2.68 2.58 -8.34
CA LEU A 86 3.22 1.65 -7.36
C LEU A 86 3.28 0.28 -8.03
N SER A 87 4.43 -0.06 -8.61
CA SER A 87 4.77 -1.42 -9.08
C SER A 87 4.90 -2.36 -7.88
N LYS A 88 3.82 -2.56 -7.13
CA LYS A 88 3.78 -3.37 -5.90
C LYS A 88 3.02 -4.69 -6.09
N LYS A 89 2.87 -5.15 -7.33
CA LYS A 89 2.12 -6.39 -7.62
C LYS A 89 3.00 -7.61 -7.84
N GLU A 90 4.27 -7.45 -8.21
CA GLU A 90 5.14 -8.61 -8.50
C GLU A 90 5.77 -9.19 -7.23
N ALA A 91 6.28 -8.38 -6.30
CA ALA A 91 6.88 -8.89 -5.06
C ALA A 91 5.89 -9.72 -4.19
N VAL A 92 4.59 -9.38 -4.24
CA VAL A 92 3.51 -10.06 -3.50
C VAL A 92 3.15 -11.43 -4.10
N GLN A 93 3.66 -11.80 -5.28
CA GLN A 93 3.43 -13.13 -5.88
C GLN A 93 4.70 -13.96 -6.06
N GLN A 94 5.86 -13.42 -5.69
CA GLN A 94 7.15 -14.09 -5.85
C GLN A 94 7.47 -15.07 -4.72
N LEU A 95 6.97 -14.86 -3.52
CA LEU A 95 7.18 -15.75 -2.38
C LEU A 95 5.87 -16.38 -1.92
N GLU A 96 5.93 -17.61 -1.44
CA GLU A 96 4.81 -18.30 -0.82
C GLU A 96 5.30 -19.32 0.21
N PHE A 97 4.50 -19.58 1.25
CA PHE A 97 4.70 -20.78 2.05
C PHE A 97 4.31 -22.00 1.21
N SER A 98 5.10 -23.08 1.31
CA SER A 98 4.76 -24.36 0.69
C SER A 98 3.54 -24.98 1.36
N GLU A 99 3.38 -24.73 2.65
CA GLU A 99 2.29 -25.18 3.49
C GLU A 99 1.27 -24.05 3.71
N LYS A 100 -0.03 -24.38 3.80
CA LYS A 100 -1.08 -23.41 4.18
C LYS A 100 -1.53 -23.55 5.63
N SER A 101 -1.40 -24.75 6.18
CA SER A 101 -1.66 -25.03 7.58
C SER A 101 -0.75 -26.16 8.05
N LEU A 102 -0.30 -26.09 9.30
CA LEU A 102 0.48 -27.10 9.97
C LEU A 102 -0.16 -27.41 11.32
N VAL A 103 -0.16 -28.70 11.69
CA VAL A 103 -0.48 -29.15 13.05
C VAL A 103 0.80 -29.68 13.65
N VAL A 104 1.14 -29.20 14.84
CA VAL A 104 2.37 -29.56 15.56
C VAL A 104 2.03 -29.94 17.00
N THR A 105 2.76 -30.90 17.54
CA THR A 105 2.63 -31.26 18.95
C THR A 105 3.20 -30.14 19.81
N LYS A 106 2.49 -29.75 20.88
CA LYS A 106 2.98 -28.76 21.84
C LYS A 106 4.40 -29.05 22.35
N GLY A 107 5.29 -28.08 22.21
CA GLY A 107 6.70 -28.19 22.58
C GLY A 107 7.62 -28.73 21.47
N GLU A 108 7.08 -29.18 20.35
CA GLU A 108 7.86 -29.53 19.16
C GLU A 108 8.11 -28.32 18.26
N ASN A 109 9.04 -28.48 17.33
CA ASN A 109 9.36 -27.46 16.36
C ASN A 109 8.42 -27.51 15.15
N VAL A 110 7.95 -26.35 14.71
CA VAL A 110 7.31 -26.18 13.41
C VAL A 110 8.39 -26.17 12.33
N HIS A 111 8.26 -27.01 11.31
CA HIS A 111 9.10 -26.99 10.12
C HIS A 111 8.27 -26.53 8.92
N PHE A 112 8.75 -25.55 8.18
CA PHE A 112 8.02 -24.97 7.05
C PHE A 112 8.98 -24.45 5.97
N THR A 113 8.48 -24.27 4.75
CA THR A 113 9.31 -23.88 3.60
C THR A 113 8.74 -22.65 2.92
N VAL A 114 9.58 -21.63 2.69
CA VAL A 114 9.24 -20.50 1.82
C VAL A 114 9.82 -20.75 0.44
N LYS A 115 8.96 -20.79 -0.58
CA LYS A 115 9.35 -20.90 -2.00
C LYS A 115 9.41 -19.54 -2.65
N ARG A 116 10.26 -19.43 -3.65
CA ARG A 116 10.52 -18.25 -4.46
C ARG A 116 10.40 -18.57 -5.94
N ARG A 117 9.45 -17.94 -6.64
CA ARG A 117 9.17 -18.16 -8.07
C ARG A 117 10.17 -17.47 -9.00
N GLU A 118 10.58 -16.25 -8.66
CA GLU A 118 11.50 -15.42 -9.44
C GLU A 118 12.80 -15.30 -8.65
N SER A 119 13.96 -15.63 -9.24
CA SER A 119 15.25 -15.63 -8.54
C SER A 119 16.38 -14.88 -9.27
N SER A 120 16.08 -14.04 -10.25
CA SER A 120 17.08 -13.28 -11.02
C SER A 120 17.74 -12.14 -10.25
N SER A 121 17.20 -11.74 -9.10
CA SER A 121 17.73 -10.69 -8.23
C SER A 121 17.78 -11.15 -6.77
N PRO A 122 18.59 -10.54 -5.88
CA PRO A 122 18.47 -10.79 -4.44
C PRO A 122 17.14 -10.24 -3.89
N LEU A 123 16.60 -10.87 -2.85
CA LEU A 123 15.34 -10.46 -2.22
C LEU A 123 15.40 -10.67 -0.70
N GLU A 124 15.00 -9.66 0.06
CA GLU A 124 14.79 -9.79 1.51
C GLU A 124 13.30 -9.93 1.83
N ALA A 125 12.97 -10.90 2.68
CA ALA A 125 11.65 -11.07 3.25
C ALA A 125 11.73 -11.23 4.77
N LYS A 126 10.59 -11.07 5.45
CA LYS A 126 10.50 -11.23 6.90
C LYS A 126 9.34 -12.14 7.26
N ILE A 127 9.59 -13.03 8.20
CA ILE A 127 8.55 -13.81 8.86
C ILE A 127 8.31 -13.21 10.24
N SER A 128 7.05 -12.98 10.55
CA SER A 128 6.59 -12.50 11.86
C SER A 128 5.43 -13.34 12.34
N ILE A 129 5.26 -13.43 13.66
CA ILE A 129 4.13 -14.14 14.25
C ILE A 129 2.98 -13.17 14.45
N GLN A 130 1.78 -13.59 14.05
CA GLN A 130 0.52 -12.96 14.41
C GLN A 130 -0.23 -13.91 15.37
N PRO A 131 -0.61 -13.43 16.57
CA PRO A 131 -1.42 -14.21 17.49
C PRO A 131 -2.75 -14.65 16.86
N GLY A 132 -3.15 -15.89 17.12
CA GLY A 132 -4.50 -16.41 16.92
C GLY A 132 -5.17 -16.59 18.29
N THR A 133 -5.61 -17.82 18.60
CA THR A 133 -6.00 -18.20 19.96
C THR A 133 -4.80 -18.49 20.88
N GLY A 134 -3.64 -18.79 20.29
CA GLY A 134 -2.37 -18.97 20.97
C GLY A 134 -1.79 -17.64 21.47
N VAL A 135 -1.27 -17.66 22.69
CA VAL A 135 -0.71 -16.49 23.37
C VAL A 135 0.81 -16.56 23.39
N HIS A 136 1.47 -15.41 23.21
CA HIS A 136 2.91 -15.26 23.40
C HIS A 136 3.34 -15.77 24.78
N GLY A 137 4.41 -16.57 24.82
CA GLY A 137 4.92 -17.19 26.03
C GLY A 137 4.16 -18.45 26.47
N VAL A 138 3.05 -18.79 25.79
CA VAL A 138 2.27 -20.02 26.04
C VAL A 138 2.37 -21.00 24.88
N ALA A 139 2.11 -20.54 23.64
CA ALA A 139 2.16 -21.39 22.45
C ALA A 139 3.44 -21.19 21.64
N TYR A 140 4.00 -19.98 21.65
CA TYR A 140 5.18 -19.56 20.89
C TYR A 140 5.91 -18.41 21.61
N ARG A 141 7.10 -18.05 21.14
CA ARG A 141 7.77 -16.78 21.50
C ARG A 141 7.86 -15.91 20.25
N ASP A 142 7.56 -14.62 20.38
CA ASP A 142 7.69 -13.69 19.27
C ASP A 142 9.12 -13.62 18.78
N GLU A 143 9.29 -13.90 17.49
CA GLU A 143 10.55 -13.79 16.79
C GLU A 143 10.27 -13.25 15.38
N ILE A 144 11.14 -12.36 14.90
CA ILE A 144 11.15 -11.94 13.52
C ILE A 144 12.34 -12.62 12.84
N GLN A 145 12.08 -13.47 11.87
CA GLN A 145 13.12 -14.09 11.07
C GLN A 145 13.29 -13.30 9.77
N VAL A 146 14.51 -12.84 9.49
CA VAL A 146 14.85 -12.17 8.23
C VAL A 146 15.41 -13.19 7.24
N LEU A 147 14.82 -13.23 6.05
CA LEU A 147 15.17 -14.15 4.98
C LEU A 147 15.85 -13.37 3.86
N ALA A 148 17.16 -13.60 3.68
CA ALA A 148 17.91 -13.05 2.55
C ALA A 148 18.07 -14.11 1.46
N PHE A 149 17.31 -14.00 0.38
CA PHE A 149 17.45 -14.84 -0.81
C PHE A 149 18.56 -14.31 -1.73
N GLN A 150 19.48 -15.20 -2.13
CA GLN A 150 20.48 -14.88 -3.14
C GLN A 150 19.92 -15.09 -4.57
N VAL A 151 20.64 -14.57 -5.57
CA VAL A 151 20.33 -14.85 -6.98
C VAL A 151 20.37 -16.36 -7.23
N GLY A 152 19.34 -16.90 -7.88
CA GLY A 152 19.17 -18.32 -8.16
C GLY A 152 18.56 -19.15 -7.01
N GLU A 153 18.41 -18.59 -5.81
CA GLU A 153 17.82 -19.31 -4.67
C GLU A 153 16.29 -19.36 -4.78
N THR A 154 15.72 -20.55 -4.79
CA THR A 154 14.29 -20.79 -5.04
C THR A 154 13.52 -21.27 -3.82
N GLU A 155 14.17 -21.64 -2.72
CA GLU A 155 13.51 -22.03 -1.48
C GLU A 155 14.39 -21.80 -0.25
N LYS A 156 13.75 -21.61 0.92
CA LYS A 156 14.38 -21.67 2.24
C LYS A 156 13.53 -22.54 3.16
N ARG A 157 14.17 -23.47 3.86
CA ARG A 157 13.55 -24.31 4.89
C ARG A 157 13.87 -23.72 6.26
N LEU A 158 12.85 -23.58 7.09
CA LEU A 158 12.90 -22.83 8.32
C LEU A 158 12.27 -23.63 9.45
N THR A 159 12.61 -23.24 10.67
CA THR A 159 12.12 -23.88 11.88
C THR A 159 11.74 -22.82 12.90
N LEU A 160 10.63 -23.05 13.61
CA LEU A 160 10.16 -22.19 14.70
C LEU A 160 9.77 -23.07 15.90
N PRO A 161 10.35 -22.86 17.10
CA PRO A 161 9.96 -23.64 18.27
C PRO A 161 8.57 -23.27 18.76
N THR A 162 7.75 -24.27 19.08
CA THR A 162 6.54 -24.06 19.90
C THR A 162 6.85 -24.29 21.37
N LEU A 163 5.94 -23.86 22.23
CA LEU A 163 6.02 -24.05 23.67
C LEU A 163 5.06 -25.14 24.13
N TYR A 164 5.48 -25.89 25.14
CA TYR A 164 4.61 -26.83 25.82
C TYR A 164 3.64 -26.10 26.74
N PHE A 165 2.37 -26.54 26.77
CA PHE A 165 1.38 -26.08 27.74
C PHE A 165 0.52 -27.24 28.27
N ALA A 166 0.10 -27.12 29.54
CA ALA A 166 -0.71 -28.13 30.20
C ALA A 166 -2.19 -28.07 29.78
N GLY A 167 -2.87 -29.23 29.86
CA GLY A 167 -4.28 -29.39 29.52
C GLY A 167 -4.53 -29.82 28.07
N ASP A 168 -5.78 -30.16 27.79
CA ASP A 168 -6.29 -30.50 26.46
C ASP A 168 -6.82 -29.23 25.79
N LYS A 169 -5.92 -28.48 25.17
CA LYS A 169 -6.21 -27.24 24.46
C LYS A 169 -5.57 -27.30 23.09
N ASN A 170 -6.30 -26.84 22.08
CA ASN A 170 -5.75 -26.56 20.76
C ASN A 170 -5.59 -25.04 20.67
N LEU A 171 -4.36 -24.59 20.45
CA LEU A 171 -4.04 -23.18 20.28
C LEU A 171 -3.49 -22.94 18.88
N ASP A 172 -3.74 -21.79 18.29
CA ASP A 172 -3.23 -21.47 16.96
C ASP A 172 -2.60 -20.08 16.88
N PHE A 173 -1.68 -19.94 15.94
CA PHE A 173 -1.08 -18.67 15.56
C PHE A 173 -0.75 -18.69 14.07
N TYR A 174 -0.37 -17.54 13.54
CA TYR A 174 -0.11 -17.38 12.11
C TYR A 174 1.32 -16.89 11.89
N LEU A 175 1.99 -17.45 10.89
CA LEU A 175 3.23 -16.94 10.35
C LEU A 175 2.93 -16.04 9.16
N ASN A 176 3.25 -14.76 9.29
CA ASN A 176 3.09 -13.76 8.24
C ASN A 176 4.40 -13.60 7.47
N LEU A 177 4.38 -13.89 6.17
CA LEU A 177 5.48 -13.62 5.26
C LEU A 177 5.30 -12.23 4.65
N THR A 178 6.30 -11.36 4.82
CA THR A 178 6.23 -9.98 4.36
C THR A 178 7.45 -9.58 3.53
N VAL A 179 7.23 -8.74 2.51
CA VAL A 179 8.28 -8.09 1.71
C VAL A 179 7.97 -6.60 1.72
N ASP A 180 8.95 -5.76 2.03
CA ASP A 180 8.77 -4.29 2.15
C ASP A 180 7.56 -3.90 3.03
N ARG A 181 7.36 -4.65 4.13
CA ARG A 181 6.24 -4.50 5.09
C ARG A 181 4.84 -4.80 4.51
N GLN A 182 4.75 -5.36 3.33
CA GLN A 182 3.49 -5.84 2.76
C GLN A 182 3.35 -7.34 3.00
N LEU A 183 2.18 -7.77 3.45
CA LEU A 183 1.86 -9.19 3.60
C LEU A 183 1.80 -9.85 2.22
N VAL A 184 2.55 -10.93 2.07
CA VAL A 184 2.70 -11.71 0.82
C VAL A 184 1.94 -13.02 0.92
N ASP A 185 2.12 -13.75 2.02
CA ASP A 185 1.42 -15.00 2.29
C ASP A 185 1.31 -15.21 3.82
N GLN A 186 0.44 -16.13 4.21
CA GLN A 186 0.22 -16.49 5.61
C GLN A 186 0.09 -18.01 5.76
N LEU A 187 0.73 -18.55 6.79
CA LEU A 187 0.67 -19.96 7.18
C LEU A 187 0.05 -20.06 8.57
N GLN A 188 -1.01 -20.85 8.72
CA GLN A 188 -1.59 -21.17 10.03
C GLN A 188 -0.80 -22.30 10.71
N VAL A 189 -0.55 -22.16 12.01
CA VAL A 189 0.04 -23.21 12.84
C VAL A 189 -0.91 -23.51 13.99
N GLN A 190 -1.36 -24.75 14.06
CA GLN A 190 -2.12 -25.27 15.20
C GLN A 190 -1.20 -26.11 16.09
N VAL A 191 -1.23 -25.82 17.38
CA VAL A 191 -0.46 -26.51 18.42
C VAL A 191 -1.43 -27.31 19.29
N SER A 192 -1.25 -28.63 19.33
CA SER A 192 -2.09 -29.60 20.06
C SER A 192 -1.29 -30.43 21.06
#